data_AF-A0A8W8M1M0-F1
#
_entry.id   AF-A0A8W8M1M0-F1
#
_cell.length_a   1.000
_cell.length_b   1.000
_cell.length_c   1.000
_cell.angle_alpha   90.00
_cell.angle_beta   90.00
_cell.angle_gamma   90.00
#
_symmetry.space_group_name_H-M   'P 1'
#
loop_
_entity.id
_entity.type
_entity.pdbx_description
1 polymer ?
#
loop_
_entity_poly.entity_id
_entity_poly.type
_entity_poly.pdbx_seq_one_letter_code
_entity_poly.pdbx_strand_id
1 'polypeptide(L)'
;MTSEQLTVNPDVGSIDAFGPINYKIPGIRNIPKDFNVSLLKEAAGGHKDLYSSKGIGEPPFLLAVSVHLALREAVLAAREANGLSGNCRLECPATPERIRMACAGPIVDRCIGVQDEKKKIQV
;
A
#
# COMPACT_ATOMS: atom_id res chain seq x y z
N MET A 1 0.20 -5.17 1.09
CA MET A 1 -0.66 -3.97 0.86
C MET A 1 0.10 -2.71 0.49
N THR A 2 1.41 -2.61 0.77
CA THR A 2 2.20 -1.40 0.50
C THR A 2 3.24 -1.62 -0.60
N SER A 3 4.29 -2.42 -0.37
CA SER A 3 5.45 -2.54 -1.27
C SER A 3 5.38 -3.67 -2.29
N GLU A 4 4.78 -4.81 -1.92
CA GLU A 4 4.74 -6.00 -2.77
C GLU A 4 3.82 -5.79 -3.98
N GLN A 5 4.42 -5.78 -5.17
CA GLN A 5 3.71 -5.62 -6.44
C GLN A 5 4.19 -6.68 -7.43
N LEU A 6 3.22 -7.40 -8.01
CA LEU A 6 3.44 -8.28 -9.15
C LEU A 6 3.23 -7.49 -10.43
N THR A 7 4.27 -7.37 -11.23
CA THR A 7 4.22 -6.71 -12.54
C THR A 7 4.21 -7.77 -13.63
N VAL A 8 3.28 -7.63 -14.58
CA VAL A 8 3.09 -8.54 -15.71
C VAL A 8 3.21 -7.74 -16.99
N ASN A 9 3.94 -8.27 -17.96
CA ASN A 9 4.05 -7.70 -19.29
C ASN A 9 2.70 -7.84 -20.01
N PRO A 10 2.05 -6.75 -20.44
CA PRO A 10 0.72 -6.82 -21.05
C PRO A 10 0.73 -7.45 -22.46
N ASP A 11 1.84 -7.36 -23.19
CA ASP A 11 1.92 -7.83 -24.59
C ASP A 11 2.19 -9.33 -24.66
N VAL A 12 3.06 -9.83 -23.77
CA VAL A 12 3.52 -11.24 -23.76
C VAL A 12 2.83 -12.08 -22.68
N GLY A 13 2.30 -11.45 -21.63
CA GLY A 13 1.73 -12.13 -20.46
C GLY A 13 2.78 -12.72 -19.49
N SER A 14 4.06 -12.37 -19.66
CA SER A 14 5.14 -12.84 -18.78
C SER A 14 5.21 -12.05 -17.48
N ILE A 15 5.68 -12.68 -16.40
CA ILE A 15 5.91 -12.01 -15.11
C ILE A 15 7.26 -11.26 -15.17
N ASP A 16 7.21 -9.93 -15.11
CA ASP A 16 8.41 -9.07 -15.11
C ASP A 16 9.01 -8.92 -13.70
N ALA A 17 8.18 -9.14 -12.67
CA ALA A 17 8.61 -9.13 -11.27
C ALA A 17 9.36 -10.40 -10.85
N PHE A 18 10.24 -10.91 -11.72
CA PHE A 18 11.01 -12.11 -11.42
C PHE A 18 12.18 -11.80 -10.48
N GLY A 19 12.22 -12.51 -9.35
CA GLY A 19 13.30 -12.46 -8.37
C GLY A 19 13.23 -11.29 -7.37
N PRO A 20 14.11 -11.31 -6.35
CA PRO A 20 14.10 -10.34 -5.25
C PRO A 20 14.50 -8.92 -5.67
N ILE A 21 15.04 -8.77 -6.89
CA ILE A 21 15.37 -7.47 -7.46
C ILE A 21 14.09 -6.74 -7.90
N ASN A 22 13.11 -7.44 -8.46
CA ASN A 22 11.90 -6.81 -9.00
C ASN A 22 10.66 -7.03 -8.11
N TYR A 23 10.64 -8.06 -7.25
CA TYR A 23 9.60 -8.25 -6.23
C TYR A 23 10.13 -7.93 -4.83
N LYS A 24 9.67 -6.81 -4.24
CA LYS A 24 10.18 -6.31 -2.96
C LYS A 24 9.31 -6.71 -1.78
N ILE A 25 9.74 -7.79 -1.11
CA ILE A 25 9.21 -8.14 0.22
C ILE A 25 9.60 -7.10 1.28
N PRO A 26 8.78 -6.90 2.32
CA PRO A 26 9.13 -6.03 3.43
C PRO A 26 10.43 -6.50 4.12
N GLY A 27 11.38 -5.59 4.27
CA GLY A 27 12.62 -5.80 5.01
C GLY A 27 12.63 -5.06 6.35
N ILE A 28 13.80 -5.03 7.01
CA ILE A 28 14.00 -4.42 8.33
C ILE A 28 13.55 -2.94 8.37
N ARG A 29 13.72 -2.21 7.26
CA ARG A 29 13.34 -0.78 7.16
C ARG A 29 11.85 -0.54 6.99
N ASN A 30 11.04 -1.58 6.77
CA ASN A 30 9.60 -1.44 6.55
C ASN A 30 8.77 -1.63 7.83
N ILE A 31 9.40 -2.04 8.93
CA ILE A 31 8.74 -2.25 10.22
C ILE A 31 8.50 -0.88 10.89
N PRO A 32 7.34 -0.66 11.55
CA PRO A 32 7.11 0.55 12.34
C PRO A 32 8.21 0.75 13.38
N LYS A 33 8.65 2.01 13.58
CA LYS A 33 9.66 2.34 14.59
C LYS A 33 9.21 1.93 15.98
N ASP A 34 7.96 2.22 16.32
CA ASP A 34 7.30 1.82 17.55
C ASP A 34 6.29 0.71 17.23
N PHE A 35 6.57 -0.52 17.66
CA PHE A 35 5.72 -1.68 17.40
C PHE A 35 5.25 -2.31 18.71
N ASN A 36 4.01 -1.97 19.10
CA ASN A 36 3.42 -2.39 20.37
C ASN A 36 2.45 -3.56 20.15
N VAL A 37 2.68 -4.66 20.88
CA VAL A 37 1.82 -5.86 20.83
C VAL A 37 1.46 -6.27 22.25
N SER A 38 0.16 -6.47 22.50
CA SER A 38 -0.35 -6.95 23.78
C SER A 38 -1.33 -8.09 23.56
N LEU A 39 -1.21 -9.14 24.36
CA LEU A 39 -2.19 -10.23 24.39
C LEU A 39 -3.25 -9.93 25.45
N LEU A 40 -4.51 -10.14 25.11
CA LEU A 40 -5.61 -9.96 26.05
C LEU A 40 -5.50 -11.01 27.18
N LYS A 41 -5.34 -10.53 28.41
CA LYS A 41 -5.28 -11.39 29.61
C LYS A 41 -6.66 -11.93 29.94
N GLU A 42 -6.70 -13.11 30.57
CA GLU A 42 -7.93 -13.73 31.09
C GLU A 42 -9.01 -13.97 30.01
N ALA A 43 -8.60 -14.07 28.75
CA ALA A 43 -9.47 -14.44 27.65
C ALA A 43 -9.65 -15.97 27.61
N ALA A 44 -10.42 -16.51 28.57
CA ALA A 44 -10.73 -17.94 28.60
C ALA A 44 -11.30 -18.39 27.25
N GLY A 45 -10.73 -19.46 26.70
CA GLY A 45 -11.21 -20.10 25.49
C GLY A 45 -12.57 -20.73 25.71
N GLY A 46 -13.28 -21.03 24.61
CA GLY A 46 -14.47 -21.86 24.72
C GLY A 46 -14.09 -23.27 25.19
N HIS A 47 -15.05 -24.04 25.70
CA HIS A 47 -14.83 -25.45 26.13
C HIS A 47 -14.27 -26.39 25.03
N LYS A 48 -14.13 -25.92 23.79
CA LYS A 48 -13.65 -26.70 22.64
C LYS A 48 -12.17 -26.46 22.29
N ASP A 49 -11.51 -25.50 22.93
CA ASP A 49 -10.13 -25.13 22.59
C ASP A 49 -9.11 -25.95 23.41
N LEU A 50 -8.10 -26.51 22.74
CA LEU A 50 -7.02 -27.23 23.42
C LEU A 50 -6.26 -26.27 24.33
N TYR A 51 -6.28 -26.53 25.64
CA TYR A 51 -5.66 -25.68 26.67
C TYR A 51 -6.07 -24.20 26.58
N SER A 52 -7.30 -23.88 26.13
CA SER A 52 -7.75 -22.49 25.91
C SER A 52 -6.88 -21.68 24.92
N SER A 53 -6.18 -22.36 24.00
CA SER A 53 -5.42 -21.71 22.93
C SER A 53 -6.33 -21.20 21.80
N LYS A 54 -5.82 -20.27 20.97
CA LYS A 54 -6.52 -19.77 19.78
C LYS A 54 -5.56 -19.78 18.58
N GLY A 55 -6.07 -20.18 17.41
CA GLY A 55 -5.31 -20.10 16.16
C GLY A 55 -5.12 -18.66 15.72
N ILE A 56 -3.88 -18.17 15.74
CA ILE A 56 -3.53 -16.78 15.41
C ILE A 56 -2.66 -16.64 14.15
N GLY A 57 -2.63 -17.66 13.28
CA GLY A 57 -1.80 -17.63 12.07
C GLY A 57 -2.22 -16.53 11.07
N GLU A 58 -3.48 -16.58 10.63
CA GLU A 58 -4.04 -15.66 9.64
C GLU A 58 -4.69 -14.39 10.24
N PRO A 59 -5.39 -14.41 11.39
CA PRO A 59 -6.15 -13.26 11.87
C PRO A 59 -5.36 -11.93 11.93
N PRO A 60 -4.08 -11.90 12.37
CA PRO A 60 -3.29 -10.68 12.40
C PRO A 60 -2.97 -10.10 11.03
N PHE A 61 -3.03 -10.89 9.95
CA PHE A 61 -2.70 -10.44 8.59
C PHE A 61 -3.58 -9.26 8.15
N LEU A 62 -4.87 -9.28 8.51
CA LEU A 62 -5.80 -8.21 8.16
C LEU A 62 -5.48 -6.89 8.89
N LEU A 63 -4.81 -6.93 10.05
CA LEU A 63 -4.44 -5.73 10.80
C LEU A 63 -3.49 -4.82 10.02
N ALA A 64 -2.78 -5.36 9.02
CA ALA A 64 -1.92 -4.59 8.12
C ALA A 64 -2.69 -3.57 7.26
N VAL A 65 -4.03 -3.68 7.14
CA VAL A 65 -4.88 -2.66 6.47
C VAL A 65 -4.74 -1.30 7.15
N SER A 66 -4.47 -1.26 8.47
CA SER A 66 -4.28 -0.02 9.22
C SER A 66 -3.23 0.91 8.60
N VAL A 67 -2.12 0.35 8.12
CA VAL A 67 -1.04 1.11 7.47
C VAL A 67 -1.51 1.70 6.12
N HIS A 68 -2.29 0.93 5.35
CA HIS A 68 -2.85 1.43 4.08
C HIS A 68 -3.82 2.59 4.29
N LEU A 69 -4.66 2.51 5.33
CA LEU A 69 -5.59 3.57 5.69
C LEU A 69 -4.86 4.82 6.21
N ALA A 70 -3.81 4.65 7.01
CA ALA A 70 -2.97 5.76 7.45
C ALA A 70 -2.29 6.49 6.28
N LEU A 71 -1.80 5.74 5.28
CA LEU A 71 -1.24 6.33 4.05
C LEU A 71 -2.30 7.08 3.24
N ARG A 72 -3.51 6.53 3.11
CA ARG A 72 -4.62 7.21 2.45
C ARG A 72 -4.93 8.55 3.12
N GLU A 73 -4.96 8.58 4.45
CA GLU A 73 -5.22 9.82 5.20
C GLU A 73 -4.10 10.85 5.01
N ALA A 74 -2.84 10.42 5.03
CA ALA A 74 -1.70 11.30 4.75
C ALA A 74 -1.76 11.91 3.35
N VAL A 75 -2.20 11.13 2.34
CA VAL A 75 -2.41 11.63 0.98
C VAL A 75 -3.56 12.64 0.93
N LEU A 76 -4.66 12.41 1.65
CA LEU A 76 -5.77 13.36 1.71
C LEU A 76 -5.33 14.70 2.31
N ALA A 77 -4.59 14.68 3.42
CA ALA A 77 -4.03 15.88 4.03
C ALA A 77 -3.07 16.63 3.08
N ALA A 78 -2.22 15.90 2.34
CA ALA A 78 -1.34 16.50 1.34
C ALA A 78 -2.11 17.15 0.17
N ARG A 79 -3.24 16.57 -0.24
CA ARG A 79 -4.10 17.13 -1.30
C ARG A 79 -4.83 18.38 -0.82
N GLU A 80 -5.32 18.38 0.42
CA GLU A 80 -5.95 19.55 1.04
C GLU A 80 -4.99 20.74 1.08
N ALA A 81 -3.71 20.50 1.43
CA ALA A 81 -2.67 21.53 1.40
C ALA A 81 -2.40 22.10 -0.01
N ASN A 82 -2.67 21.33 -1.07
CA ASN A 82 -2.59 21.77 -2.46
C ASN A 82 -3.89 22.37 -3.00
N GLY A 83 -4.90 22.61 -2.14
CA GLY A 83 -6.20 23.15 -2.53
C GLY A 83 -7.12 22.18 -3.28
N LEU A 84 -6.81 20.88 -3.25
CA LEU A 84 -7.58 19.82 -3.92
C LEU A 84 -8.49 19.13 -2.89
N SER A 85 -9.73 19.60 -2.79
CA SER A 85 -10.76 18.96 -1.96
C SER A 85 -11.42 17.79 -2.70
N GLY A 86 -11.45 16.60 -2.09
CA GLY A 86 -12.18 15.46 -2.63
C GLY A 86 -11.68 14.11 -2.13
N ASN A 87 -12.52 13.09 -2.29
CA ASN A 87 -12.15 11.73 -1.94
C ASN A 87 -11.07 11.20 -2.91
N CYS A 88 -9.96 10.71 -2.37
CA CYS A 88 -8.91 10.04 -3.12
C CYS A 88 -9.00 8.53 -2.93
N ARG A 89 -9.15 7.80 -4.04
CA ARG A 89 -9.08 6.34 -4.07
C ARG A 89 -7.61 5.92 -4.18
N LEU A 90 -7.05 5.37 -3.11
CA LEU A 90 -5.71 4.78 -3.11
C LEU A 90 -5.81 3.28 -3.37
N GLU A 91 -5.33 2.84 -4.54
CA GLU A 91 -5.33 1.43 -4.92
C GLU A 91 -4.29 0.62 -4.16
N CYS A 92 -4.61 -0.64 -3.88
CA CYS A 92 -3.67 -1.61 -3.35
C CYS A 92 -2.87 -2.25 -4.50
N PRO A 93 -1.56 -2.46 -4.37
CA PRO A 93 -0.68 -1.99 -3.30
C PRO A 93 -0.45 -0.46 -3.35
N ALA A 94 -0.30 0.18 -2.18
CA ALA A 94 0.07 1.59 -2.06
C ALA A 94 1.58 1.78 -2.27
N THR A 95 2.02 1.65 -3.53
CA THR A 95 3.42 1.81 -3.90
C THR A 95 3.83 3.30 -3.89
N PRO A 96 5.14 3.61 -3.79
CA PRO A 96 5.61 4.99 -3.81
C PRO A 96 5.15 5.78 -5.05
N GLU A 97 5.06 5.12 -6.20
CA GLU A 97 4.60 5.71 -7.46
C GLU A 97 3.14 6.14 -7.34
N ARG A 98 2.28 5.24 -6.83
CA ARG A 98 0.85 5.50 -6.65
C ARG A 98 0.61 6.59 -5.61
N ILE A 99 1.35 6.57 -4.50
CA ILE A 99 1.29 7.62 -3.47
C ILE A 99 1.70 8.96 -4.06
N ARG A 100 2.81 9.02 -4.81
CA ARG A 100 3.30 10.27 -5.40
C ARG A 100 2.30 10.87 -6.38
N MET A 101 1.71 10.04 -7.24
CA MET A 101 0.68 10.47 -8.19
C MET A 101 -0.60 10.93 -7.48
N ALA A 102 -0.97 10.28 -6.38
CA ALA A 102 -2.18 10.61 -5.62
C ALA A 102 -2.08 11.97 -4.88
N CYS A 103 -0.90 12.35 -4.38
CA CYS A 103 -0.70 13.64 -3.70
C CYS A 103 -0.91 14.87 -4.61
N ALA A 104 -0.90 14.68 -5.93
CA ALA A 104 -1.01 15.75 -6.94
C ALA A 104 0.00 16.90 -6.71
N GLY A 105 -0.18 18.01 -7.43
CA GLY A 105 0.58 19.24 -7.26
C GLY A 105 1.42 19.63 -8.48
N PRO A 106 2.10 20.79 -8.43
CA PRO A 106 2.62 21.46 -9.63
C PRO A 106 3.63 20.65 -10.45
N ILE A 107 4.33 19.71 -9.81
CA ILE A 107 5.28 18.81 -10.48
C ILE A 107 4.54 17.71 -11.23
N VAL A 108 3.51 17.13 -10.60
CA VAL A 108 2.69 16.07 -11.22
C VAL A 108 1.94 16.65 -12.43
N ASP A 109 1.39 17.85 -12.30
CA ASP A 109 0.65 18.52 -13.38
C ASP A 109 1.55 18.77 -14.60
N ARG A 110 2.81 19.17 -14.37
CA ARG A 110 3.80 19.29 -15.45
C ARG A 110 4.14 17.94 -16.08
N CYS A 111 4.32 16.90 -15.27
CA CYS A 111 4.62 15.56 -15.79
C CYS A 111 3.47 14.99 -16.63
N ILE A 112 2.21 15.21 -16.21
CA ILE A 112 1.02 14.79 -16.96
C ILE A 112 0.90 15.61 -18.25
N GLY A 113 1.05 16.94 -18.18
CA GLY A 113 0.99 17.81 -19.37
C GLY A 113 2.04 17.46 -20.43
N VAL A 114 3.26 17.08 -20.01
CA VAL A 114 4.31 16.59 -20.92
C VAL A 114 3.95 15.24 -21.57
N GLN A 115 3.16 14.39 -20.90
CA GLN A 115 2.69 13.13 -21.50
C GLN A 115 1.61 13.35 -22.57
N ASP A 116 0.72 14.34 -22.39
CA ASP A 116 -0.27 14.70 -23.40
C ASP A 116 0.36 15.28 -24.67
N GLU A 117 1.43 16.06 -24.55
CA GLU A 117 2.18 16.57 -25.70
C GLU A 117 2.92 15.46 -26.46
N LYS A 118 3.55 14.51 -25.75
CA LYS A 118 4.23 13.37 -26.40
C LYS A 118 3.27 12.42 -27.12
N LYS A 119 2.04 12.24 -26.60
CA LYS A 119 0.99 11.47 -27.28
C LYS A 119 0.47 12.14 -28.55
N LYS A 120 0.49 13.48 -28.64
CA LYS A 120 0.07 14.23 -29.84
C LYS A 120 1.07 14.18 -30.99
N ILE A 121 2.35 13.96 -30.71
CA ILE A 121 3.42 13.98 -31.72
C ILE A 121 3.64 12.59 -32.37
N GLN A 122 3.06 11.52 -31.80
CA GLN A 122 3.15 10.15 -32.32
C GLN A 122 1.99 9.74 -33.26
N VAL A 123 1.33 10.71 -33.93
CA VAL A 123 0.32 10.46 -34.99
C VAL A 123 0.84 10.95 -36.33
#